data_AF-A0A151S5X5-F1
#
_entry.id   AF-A0A151S5X5-F1
#
_cell.length_a   1.000
_cell.length_b   1.000
_cell.length_c   1.000
_cell.angle_alpha   90.00
_cell.angle_beta   90.00
_cell.angle_gamma   90.00
#
_symmetry.space_group_name_H-M   'P 1'
#
loop_
_entity.id
_entity.type
_entity.pdbx_description
1 polymer ?
#
loop_
_entity_poly.entity_id
_entity_poly.type
_entity_poly.pdbx_seq_one_letter_code
_entity_poly.pdbx_strand_id
1 'polypeptide(L)'
;MRLNLEKCVFGIAGGKFLGFMLSARGIEANPDKCLAVIGMRSPQNIKEVQKLAGRLTSLSRFLPCLAEVAKPIIGLLKKVKKFEWSIGCEEAFQALKQHLNSPPILSKPDPRSKMVVYLCVSSEAISVVLVQEKETQ
;
A
#
# COMPACT_ATOMS: atom_id res chain seq x y z
N MET A 1 -4.98 33.05 9.03
CA MET A 1 -4.24 31.80 8.76
C MET A 1 -2.75 32.09 8.92
N ARG A 2 -1.95 31.21 9.57
CA ARG A 2 -0.49 31.38 9.77
C ARG A 2 0.24 30.14 9.23
N LEU A 3 1.41 30.35 8.63
CA LEU A 3 2.26 29.27 8.09
C LEU A 3 3.39 28.93 9.07
N ASN A 4 3.73 27.64 9.16
CA ASN A 4 4.95 27.21 9.84
C ASN A 4 6.07 27.12 8.80
N LEU A 5 6.98 28.10 8.81
CA LEU A 5 8.07 28.22 7.84
C LEU A 5 9.03 27.01 7.86
N GLU A 6 9.24 26.36 9.01
CA GLU A 6 10.10 25.18 9.13
C GLU A 6 9.55 23.95 8.38
N LYS A 7 8.23 23.92 8.16
CA LYS A 7 7.54 22.83 7.44
C LYS A 7 7.17 23.21 6.01
N CYS A 8 7.42 24.46 5.62
CA CYS A 8 7.12 24.93 4.28
C CYS A 8 8.25 24.54 3.31
N VAL A 9 7.88 24.03 2.15
CA VAL A 9 8.78 23.72 1.04
C VAL A 9 8.22 24.37 -0.22
N PHE A 10 9.08 25.06 -0.97
CA PHE A 10 8.70 25.85 -2.14
C PHE A 10 9.62 25.53 -3.33
N GLY A 11 9.09 25.61 -4.55
CA GLY A 11 9.88 25.46 -5.78
C GLY A 11 10.47 24.06 -6.03
N ILE A 12 9.96 23.03 -5.36
CA ILE A 12 10.46 21.64 -5.48
C ILE A 12 9.76 20.88 -6.62
N ALA A 13 10.51 20.01 -7.31
CA ALA A 13 9.99 19.16 -8.38
C ALA A 13 9.15 17.96 -7.86
N GLY A 14 9.29 17.64 -6.57
CA GLY A 14 8.53 16.59 -5.90
C GLY A 14 8.80 16.59 -4.39
N GLY A 15 7.85 16.08 -3.62
CA GLY A 15 7.91 16.12 -2.15
C GLY A 15 6.80 15.37 -1.44
N LYS A 16 6.89 15.35 -0.11
CA LYS A 16 5.96 14.63 0.77
C LYS A 16 4.69 15.43 0.98
N PHE A 17 3.53 14.85 0.66
CA PHE A 17 2.22 15.47 0.88
C PHE A 17 1.18 14.43 1.31
N LEU A 18 0.44 14.71 2.38
CA LEU A 18 -0.58 13.81 2.97
C LEU A 18 -0.10 12.35 3.14
N GLY A 19 1.19 12.16 3.42
CA GLY A 19 1.79 10.84 3.61
C GLY A 19 2.07 10.06 2.33
N PHE A 20 2.09 10.71 1.18
CA PHE A 20 2.58 10.20 -0.12
C PHE A 20 3.76 11.02 -0.61
N MET A 21 4.44 10.54 -1.65
CA MET A 21 5.41 11.31 -2.40
C MET A 21 4.76 11.78 -3.71
N LEU A 22 4.82 13.07 -3.99
CA LEU A 22 4.34 13.65 -5.24
C LEU A 22 5.54 13.96 -6.13
N SER A 23 5.46 13.63 -7.41
CA SER A 23 6.44 14.01 -8.43
C SER A 23 5.74 14.33 -9.74
N ALA A 24 6.49 14.83 -10.73
CA ALA A 24 5.96 15.03 -12.08
C ALA A 24 5.45 13.72 -12.73
N ARG A 25 5.96 12.56 -12.28
CA ARG A 25 5.53 11.24 -12.78
C ARG A 25 4.20 10.79 -12.20
N GLY A 26 3.80 11.32 -11.03
CA GLY A 26 2.56 10.98 -10.36
C GLY A 26 2.71 10.90 -8.84
N ILE A 27 1.96 9.99 -8.24
CA ILE A 27 1.94 9.75 -6.80
C ILE A 27 2.68 8.45 -6.50
N GLU A 28 3.69 8.54 -5.66
CA GLU A 28 4.58 7.45 -5.27
C GLU A 28 4.33 7.06 -3.81
N ALA A 29 4.62 5.80 -3.48
CA ALA A 29 4.57 5.33 -2.11
C ALA A 29 5.61 6.08 -1.27
N ASN A 30 5.28 6.36 0.00
CA ASN A 30 6.23 7.01 0.89
C ASN A 30 7.34 6.02 1.30
N PRO A 31 8.63 6.29 1.00
CA PRO A 31 9.72 5.38 1.31
C PRO A 31 9.81 5.04 2.80
N ASP A 32 9.58 6.02 3.70
CA ASP A 32 9.60 5.80 5.16
C ASP A 32 8.55 4.75 5.56
N LYS A 33 7.35 4.81 4.96
CA LYS A 33 6.27 3.85 5.22
C LYS A 33 6.60 2.46 4.67
N CYS A 34 7.17 2.38 3.47
CA CYS A 34 7.60 1.12 2.87
C CYS A 34 8.69 0.45 3.71
N LEU A 35 9.75 1.21 4.04
CA LEU A 35 10.87 0.74 4.86
C LEU A 35 10.43 0.29 6.25
N ALA A 36 9.45 0.98 6.85
CA ALA A 36 8.89 0.58 8.13
C ALA A 36 8.23 -0.81 8.12
N VAL A 37 7.71 -1.27 6.97
CA VAL A 37 7.16 -2.62 6.80
C VAL A 37 8.24 -3.61 6.38
N ILE A 38 9.11 -3.23 5.43
CA ILE A 38 10.21 -4.08 4.94
C ILE A 38 11.15 -4.47 6.09
N GLY A 39 11.56 -3.50 6.91
CA GLY A 39 12.44 -3.70 8.07
C GLY A 39 11.75 -4.29 9.31
N MET A 40 10.44 -4.57 9.25
CA MET A 40 9.71 -5.13 10.38
C MET A 40 9.97 -6.64 10.51
N ARG A 41 10.29 -7.13 11.71
CA ARG A 41 10.30 -8.58 12.00
C ARG A 41 8.89 -9.16 11.97
N SER A 42 8.76 -10.47 11.80
CA SER A 42 7.46 -11.15 11.81
C SER A 42 6.71 -10.88 13.12
N PRO A 43 5.41 -10.51 13.06
CA PRO A 43 4.57 -10.27 14.23
C PRO A 43 4.55 -11.46 15.19
N GLN A 44 4.61 -11.17 16.49
CA GLN A 44 4.60 -12.20 17.55
C GLN A 44 3.34 -12.16 18.41
N ASN A 45 2.43 -11.21 18.15
CA ASN A 45 1.16 -11.09 18.86
C ASN A 45 0.13 -10.31 18.04
N ILE A 46 -1.12 -10.36 18.49
CA ILE A 46 -2.26 -9.68 17.83
C ILE A 46 -2.04 -8.16 17.72
N LYS A 47 -1.42 -7.51 18.73
CA LYS A 47 -1.17 -6.06 18.68
C LYS A 47 -0.18 -5.69 17.57
N GLU A 48 0.84 -6.50 17.36
CA GLU A 48 1.79 -6.34 16.25
C GLU A 48 1.12 -6.59 14.89
N VAL A 49 0.19 -7.55 14.80
CA VAL A 49 -0.62 -7.75 13.58
C VAL A 49 -1.52 -6.55 13.31
N GLN A 50 -2.17 -5.98 14.31
CA GLN A 50 -2.97 -4.75 14.16
C GLN A 50 -2.11 -3.57 13.66
N LYS A 51 -0.89 -3.42 14.21
CA LYS A 51 0.07 -2.41 13.75
C LYS A 51 0.48 -2.64 12.30
N LEU A 52 0.75 -3.88 11.91
CA LEU A 52 1.04 -4.24 10.52
C LEU A 52 -0.14 -3.92 9.60
N ALA A 53 -1.36 -4.33 9.97
CA ALA A 53 -2.57 -4.05 9.21
C ALA A 53 -2.74 -2.54 8.97
N GLY A 54 -2.59 -1.70 10.01
CA GLY A 54 -2.67 -0.24 9.86
C GLY A 54 -1.59 0.33 8.93
N ARG A 55 -0.36 -0.20 8.98
CA ARG A 55 0.71 0.19 8.05
C ARG A 55 0.38 -0.18 6.61
N LEU A 56 -0.11 -1.40 6.37
CA LEU A 56 -0.52 -1.88 5.05
C LEU A 56 -1.69 -1.07 4.49
N THR A 57 -2.68 -0.69 5.32
CA THR A 57 -3.79 0.17 4.91
C THR A 57 -3.29 1.51 4.35
N SER A 58 -2.25 2.09 4.95
CA SER A 58 -1.68 3.35 4.46
C SER A 58 -0.95 3.25 3.10
N LEU A 59 -0.69 2.01 2.65
CA LEU A 59 0.01 1.66 1.41
C LEU A 59 -0.89 0.89 0.43
N SER A 60 -2.17 0.69 0.75
CA SER A 60 -3.07 -0.24 0.04
C SER A 60 -3.16 0.02 -1.46
N ARG A 61 -3.14 1.28 -1.88
CA ARG A 61 -3.18 1.70 -3.29
C ARG A 61 -1.97 1.27 -4.14
N PHE A 62 -0.87 0.87 -3.50
CA PHE A 62 0.36 0.43 -4.15
C PHE A 62 0.56 -1.09 -4.08
N LEU A 63 -0.34 -1.79 -3.39
CA LEU A 63 -0.25 -3.23 -3.15
C LEU A 63 -1.34 -3.94 -3.94
N PRO A 64 -1.01 -4.57 -5.08
CA PRO A 64 -1.98 -5.30 -5.86
C PRO A 64 -2.55 -6.45 -5.03
N CYS A 65 -3.86 -6.67 -5.14
CA CYS A 65 -4.57 -7.77 -4.48
C CYS A 65 -4.34 -7.89 -2.97
N LEU A 66 -4.12 -6.76 -2.26
CA LEU A 66 -3.77 -6.74 -0.84
C LEU A 66 -4.69 -7.59 0.04
N ALA A 67 -6.01 -7.54 -0.19
CA ALA A 67 -6.97 -8.30 0.60
C ALA A 67 -6.77 -9.82 0.50
N GLU A 68 -6.44 -10.32 -0.70
CA GLU A 68 -6.16 -11.75 -0.90
C GLU A 68 -4.80 -12.13 -0.33
N VAL A 69 -3.75 -11.34 -0.61
CA VAL A 69 -2.39 -11.62 -0.14
C VAL A 69 -2.29 -11.54 1.38
N ALA A 70 -2.90 -10.53 2.01
CA ALA A 70 -2.86 -10.36 3.46
C ALA A 70 -3.87 -11.22 4.22
N LYS A 71 -4.69 -12.02 3.53
CA LYS A 71 -5.72 -12.88 4.12
C LYS A 71 -5.25 -13.72 5.31
N PRO A 72 -4.16 -14.51 5.23
CA PRO A 72 -3.70 -15.30 6.39
C PRO A 72 -3.36 -14.41 7.59
N ILE A 73 -2.77 -13.24 7.35
CA ILE A 73 -2.37 -12.27 8.38
C ILE A 73 -3.61 -11.63 9.04
N ILE A 74 -4.55 -11.14 8.25
CA ILE A 74 -5.78 -10.51 8.75
C ILE A 74 -6.69 -11.54 9.43
N GLY A 75 -6.63 -12.80 9.00
CA GLY A 75 -7.29 -13.93 9.66
C GLY A 75 -6.92 -14.07 11.14
N LEU A 76 -5.68 -13.72 11.53
CA LEU A 76 -5.22 -13.76 12.94
C LEU A 76 -5.91 -12.72 13.83
N LEU A 77 -6.58 -11.72 13.25
CA LEU A 77 -7.35 -10.74 14.01
C LEU A 77 -8.75 -11.25 14.40
N LYS A 78 -9.22 -12.35 13.82
CA LYS A 78 -10.49 -12.98 14.18
C LYS A 78 -10.32 -13.65 15.55
N LYS A 79 -11.22 -13.35 16.51
CA LYS A 79 -11.16 -13.82 17.92
C LYS A 79 -11.43 -15.33 18.12
N VAL A 80 -11.20 -16.16 17.10
CA VAL A 80 -11.65 -17.56 17.06
C VAL A 80 -10.55 -18.54 17.49
N LYS A 81 -9.27 -18.17 17.36
CA LYS A 81 -8.13 -19.07 17.61
C LYS A 81 -7.05 -18.43 18.47
N LYS A 82 -6.26 -19.28 19.14
CA LYS A 82 -5.01 -18.88 19.77
C LYS A 82 -4.09 -18.30 18.69
N PHE A 83 -3.40 -17.21 19.01
CA PHE A 83 -2.47 -16.57 18.07
C PHE A 83 -1.34 -17.54 17.70
N GLU A 84 -1.17 -17.75 16.42
CA GLU A 84 -0.10 -18.57 15.85
C GLU A 84 0.31 -17.95 14.52
N TRP A 85 1.58 -17.59 14.38
CA TRP A 85 2.13 -17.08 13.13
C TRP A 85 2.53 -18.26 12.24
N SER A 86 1.64 -18.64 11.32
CA SER A 86 1.83 -19.81 10.46
C SER A 86 2.80 -19.53 9.31
N ILE A 87 3.24 -20.60 8.64
CA ILE A 87 4.07 -20.52 7.41
C ILE A 87 3.36 -19.66 6.35
N GLY A 88 2.05 -19.84 6.15
CA GLY A 88 1.29 -19.02 5.20
C GLY A 88 1.20 -17.54 5.59
N CYS A 89 1.25 -17.20 6.89
CA CYS A 89 1.37 -15.80 7.33
C CYS A 89 2.74 -15.23 6.97
N GLU A 90 3.80 -16.02 7.12
CA GLU A 90 5.16 -15.62 6.77
C GLU A 90 5.31 -15.42 5.25
N GLU A 91 4.84 -16.36 4.43
CA GLU A 91 4.86 -16.25 2.98
C GLU A 91 4.12 -15.01 2.49
N ALA A 92 2.91 -14.78 3.00
CA ALA A 92 2.14 -13.57 2.72
C ALA A 92 2.89 -12.29 3.11
N PHE A 93 3.53 -12.29 4.28
CA PHE A 93 4.28 -11.12 4.76
C PHE A 93 5.50 -10.85 3.87
N GLN A 94 6.23 -11.88 3.45
CA GLN A 94 7.37 -11.73 2.55
C GLN A 94 6.93 -11.27 1.15
N ALA A 95 5.83 -11.80 0.61
CA ALA A 95 5.27 -11.34 -0.66
C ALA A 95 4.90 -9.84 -0.61
N LEU A 96 4.29 -9.38 0.48
CA LEU A 96 4.00 -7.96 0.69
C LEU A 96 5.28 -7.12 0.75
N LYS A 97 6.32 -7.58 1.43
CA LYS A 97 7.61 -6.88 1.46
C LYS A 97 8.25 -6.78 0.07
N GLN A 98 8.18 -7.85 -0.72
CA GLN A 98 8.70 -7.85 -2.09
C GLN A 98 7.98 -6.80 -2.95
N HIS A 99 6.65 -6.72 -2.88
CA HIS A 99 5.90 -5.66 -3.58
C HIS A 99 6.30 -4.25 -3.13
N LEU A 100 6.59 -4.06 -1.84
CA LEU A 100 7.01 -2.76 -1.30
C LEU A 100 8.44 -2.35 -1.66
N ASN A 101 9.28 -3.27 -2.16
CA ASN A 101 10.63 -2.91 -2.66
C ASN A 101 10.55 -2.13 -3.98
N SER A 102 9.51 -2.36 -4.79
CA SER A 102 9.30 -1.66 -6.06
C SER A 102 7.83 -1.32 -6.26
N PRO A 103 7.26 -0.42 -5.43
CA PRO A 103 5.86 -0.04 -5.54
C PRO A 103 5.62 0.73 -6.85
N PRO A 104 4.45 0.55 -7.50
CA PRO A 104 4.13 1.26 -8.72
C PRO A 104 3.98 2.77 -8.48
N ILE A 105 4.22 3.56 -9.53
CA ILE A 105 3.91 4.98 -9.55
C ILE A 105 2.50 5.15 -10.12
N LEU A 106 1.64 5.84 -9.37
CA LEU A 106 0.25 6.08 -9.78
C LEU A 106 0.16 7.40 -10.53
N SER A 107 -0.19 7.35 -11.81
CA SER A 107 -0.34 8.53 -12.65
C SER A 107 -1.49 9.44 -12.17
N LYS A 108 -1.38 10.73 -12.49
CA LYS A 108 -2.50 11.65 -12.33
C LYS A 108 -3.62 11.24 -13.30
N PRO A 109 -4.88 11.13 -12.84
CA PRO A 109 -5.99 10.87 -13.75
C PRO A 109 -6.20 12.05 -14.70
N ASP A 110 -6.34 11.75 -15.98
CA ASP A 110 -6.74 12.67 -17.03
C ASP A 110 -8.24 12.48 -17.32
N PRO A 111 -9.10 13.48 -17.05
CA PRO A 111 -10.53 13.41 -17.31
C PRO A 111 -10.91 13.14 -18.77
N ARG A 112 -9.99 13.37 -19.72
CA ARG A 112 -10.25 13.17 -21.15
C ARG A 112 -9.89 11.76 -21.63
N SER A 113 -9.09 11.05 -20.86
CA SER A 113 -8.64 9.72 -21.21
C SER A 113 -9.67 8.67 -20.80
N LYS A 114 -9.74 7.56 -21.56
CA LYS A 114 -10.58 6.42 -21.21
C LYS A 114 -10.04 5.75 -19.93
N MET A 115 -10.93 5.56 -18.98
CA MET A 115 -10.64 4.86 -17.72
C MET A 115 -11.20 3.44 -17.80
N VAL A 116 -10.37 2.46 -17.49
CA VAL A 116 -10.70 1.04 -17.47
C VAL A 116 -10.58 0.53 -16.04
N VAL A 117 -11.58 -0.22 -15.59
CA VAL A 117 -11.56 -0.89 -14.28
C VAL A 117 -11.23 -2.36 -14.49
N TYR A 118 -10.11 -2.81 -13.92
CA TYR A 118 -9.81 -4.23 -13.83
C TYR A 118 -10.24 -4.75 -12.46
N LEU A 119 -10.98 -5.86 -12.49
CA LEU A 119 -11.53 -6.53 -11.32
C LEU A 119 -10.91 -7.92 -11.21
N CYS A 120 -10.46 -8.28 -10.01
CA CYS A 120 -10.10 -9.64 -9.64
C CYS A 120 -10.97 -10.06 -8.48
N VAL A 121 -11.70 -11.16 -8.63
CA VAL A 121 -12.67 -11.66 -7.65
C VAL A 121 -12.30 -13.09 -7.29
N SER A 122 -12.16 -13.34 -5.99
CA SER A 122 -12.07 -14.67 -5.40
C SER A 122 -13.33 -14.95 -4.57
N SER A 123 -13.43 -16.15 -3.99
CA SER A 123 -14.51 -16.48 -3.05
C SER A 123 -14.49 -15.64 -1.77
N GLU A 124 -13.37 -14.98 -1.46
CA GLU A 124 -13.16 -14.31 -0.17
C GLU A 124 -12.68 -12.86 -0.28
N ALA A 125 -12.23 -12.41 -1.45
CA ALA A 125 -11.74 -11.05 -1.65
C ALA A 125 -12.09 -10.51 -3.05
N ILE A 126 -12.26 -9.19 -3.12
CA ILE A 126 -12.36 -8.44 -4.37
C ILE A 126 -11.21 -7.44 -4.40
N SER A 127 -10.53 -7.37 -5.53
CA SER A 127 -9.46 -6.40 -5.79
C SER A 127 -9.77 -5.63 -7.06
N VAL A 128 -9.50 -4.34 -7.03
CA VAL A 128 -9.85 -3.41 -8.11
C VAL A 128 -8.67 -2.51 -8.41
N VAL A 129 -8.36 -2.30 -9.68
CA VAL A 129 -7.45 -1.25 -10.13
C VAL A 129 -8.11 -0.43 -11.22
N LEU A 130 -8.00 0.89 -11.09
CA LEU A 130 -8.41 1.85 -12.10
C LEU A 130 -7.18 2.19 -12.95
N VAL A 131 -7.27 1.93 -14.25
CA VAL A 131 -6.19 2.14 -15.21
C VAL A 131 -6.65 3.14 -16.25
N GLN A 132 -5.76 4.04 -16.62
CA GLN A 132 -5.96 4.94 -17.75
C GLN A 132 -5.13 4.43 -18.92
N GLU A 133 -5.79 4.07 -20.01
CA GLU A 133 -5.09 3.68 -21.23
C GLU A 133 -4.51 4.94 -21.89
N LYS A 134 -3.21 4.88 -22.18
CA LYS A 134 -2.55 5.86 -23.04
C LYS A 134 -2.30 5.14 -24.36
N GLU A 135 -2.88 5.65 -25.45
CA GLU A 135 -2.47 5.20 -26.77
C GLU A 135 -0.99 5.54 -26.93
N THR A 136 -0.16 4.50 -27.05
CA THR A 136 1.24 4.68 -27.45
C THR A 136 1.20 5.11 -28.90
N GLN A 137 1.42 6.40 -29.16
CA GLN A 137 1.81 6.88 -30.49
C GLN A 137 3.27 6.55 -30.76
#